data_AF-A0AAV5B7L5-F1
#
_entry.id   AF-A0AAV5B7L5-F1
#
_cell.length_a   1.000
_cell.length_b   1.000
_cell.length_c   1.000
_cell.angle_alpha   90.00
_cell.angle_beta   90.00
_cell.angle_gamma   90.00
#
_symmetry.space_group_name_H-M   'P 1'
#
loop_
_entity.id
_entity.type
_entity.pdbx_description
1 polymer ?
#
loop_
_entity_poly.entity_id
_entity_poly.type
_entity_poly.pdbx_seq_one_letter_code
_entity_poly.pdbx_strand_id
1 'polypeptide(L)'
;MVLVDDGSTDGTADVVDSVAYMFEPGVLRSFRSPDNRGTYETRLDLIRRSLGDYILFLDSDDMYASPDALQKMHKAISSGRLDILVFNATRSMEVPRPLESLGCLVVGDDGLLDLQAVRRCALNTYKMNSLCYKAVRRDLLGWSVEAGRRVDMCEDRLLSVSAILTADRVGLLDEPLYFYRKNEESVTRKRFYVRFFFDQMFVDSTLCARARSAGLDVSGLYRMDQKLMCSDLRLCATAPKSDRSLEVFDELLGSMRAEPFAREALGVRPSRRLRPDEALLVGGIRRGWPSRVLYVLARGFAAAKRLVAD
;
A
#
# COMPACT_ATOMS: atom_id res chain seq x y z
N MET A 1 11.59 -20.36 5.74
CA MET A 1 10.70 -19.33 6.31
C MET A 1 11.45 -18.55 7.37
N VAL A 2 11.21 -17.24 7.47
CA VAL A 2 11.73 -16.40 8.55
C VAL A 2 10.52 -15.79 9.26
N LEU A 3 10.47 -15.92 10.58
CA LEU A 3 9.44 -15.34 11.43
C LEU A 3 10.08 -14.30 12.34
N VAL A 4 9.44 -13.14 12.49
CA VAL A 4 9.85 -12.11 13.44
C VAL A 4 8.63 -11.78 14.28
N ASP A 5 8.72 -12.03 15.58
CA ASP A 5 7.77 -11.53 16.57
C ASP A 5 8.12 -10.07 16.90
N ASP A 6 7.19 -9.15 16.65
CA ASP A 6 7.39 -7.71 16.82
C ASP A 6 6.98 -7.24 18.24
N GLY A 7 7.52 -7.92 19.26
CA GLY A 7 7.31 -7.57 20.67
C GLY A 7 5.91 -7.89 21.19
N SER A 8 5.39 -9.08 20.87
CA SER A 8 4.06 -9.50 21.34
C SER A 8 4.05 -9.79 22.84
N THR A 9 2.91 -9.48 23.50
CA THR A 9 2.75 -9.65 24.96
C THR A 9 1.71 -10.70 25.36
N ASP A 10 1.18 -11.46 24.39
CA ASP A 10 0.06 -12.39 24.53
C ASP A 10 0.46 -13.87 24.41
N GLY A 11 1.76 -14.16 24.48
CA GLY A 11 2.31 -15.52 24.31
C GLY A 11 2.62 -15.90 22.87
N THR A 12 2.36 -15.02 21.88
CA THR A 12 2.70 -15.26 20.47
C THR A 12 4.16 -15.66 20.28
N ALA A 13 5.10 -15.00 20.97
CA ALA A 13 6.53 -15.30 20.85
C ALA A 13 6.88 -16.76 21.23
N ASP A 14 6.20 -17.32 22.24
CA ASP A 14 6.43 -18.70 22.68
C ASP A 14 5.84 -19.70 21.70
N VAL A 15 4.70 -19.38 21.08
CA VAL A 15 4.14 -20.17 19.98
C VAL A 15 5.09 -20.18 18.79
N VAL A 16 5.62 -19.02 18.38
CA VAL A 16 6.56 -18.91 17.26
C VAL A 16 7.80 -19.79 17.49
N ASP A 17 8.37 -19.76 18.70
CA ASP A 17 9.55 -20.57 19.01
C ASP A 17 9.24 -22.07 19.10
N SER A 18 8.07 -22.43 19.63
CA SER A 18 7.61 -23.83 19.63
C SER A 18 7.45 -24.37 18.21
N VAL A 19 6.94 -23.55 17.29
CA VAL A 19 6.78 -23.90 15.88
C VAL A 19 8.13 -24.00 15.20
N ALA A 20 9.04 -23.06 15.44
CA ALA A 20 10.41 -23.11 14.91
C ALA A 20 11.13 -24.41 15.30
N TYR A 21 10.96 -24.87 16.54
CA TYR A 21 11.57 -26.10 17.05
C TYR A 21 11.06 -27.38 16.35
N MET A 22 9.89 -27.36 15.72
CA MET A 22 9.35 -28.50 14.98
C MET A 22 9.99 -28.71 13.61
N PHE A 23 10.78 -27.75 13.11
CA PHE A 23 11.43 -27.84 11.80
C PHE A 23 12.93 -28.09 11.91
N GLU A 24 13.49 -28.72 10.86
CA GLU A 24 14.94 -28.87 10.71
C GLU A 24 15.64 -27.50 10.79
N PRO A 25 16.81 -27.42 11.45
CA PRO A 25 17.58 -26.19 11.57
C PRO A 25 17.80 -25.50 10.22
N GLY A 26 17.39 -24.24 10.12
CA GLY A 26 17.54 -23.42 8.90
C GLY A 26 16.32 -23.43 7.98
N VAL A 27 15.39 -24.38 8.10
CA VAL A 27 14.12 -24.38 7.35
C VAL A 27 13.20 -23.28 7.85
N LEU A 28 13.05 -23.17 9.18
CA LEU A 28 12.34 -22.10 9.85
C LEU A 28 13.30 -21.43 10.84
N ARG A 29 13.37 -20.10 10.81
CA ARG A 29 14.13 -19.31 11.78
C ARG A 29 13.20 -18.28 12.39
N SER A 30 13.09 -18.29 13.72
CA SER A 30 12.36 -17.27 14.48
C SER A 30 13.31 -16.25 15.10
N PHE A 31 12.83 -15.02 15.24
CA PHE A 31 13.50 -13.94 15.95
C PHE A 31 12.46 -13.17 16.76
N ARG A 32 12.88 -12.59 17.89
CA ARG A 32 12.03 -11.75 18.74
C ARG A 32 12.58 -10.33 18.75
N SER A 33 11.72 -9.34 18.52
CA SER A 33 12.01 -7.93 18.75
C SER A 33 11.78 -7.61 20.24
N PRO A 34 12.64 -6.81 20.89
CA PRO A 34 12.45 -6.45 22.30
C PRO A 34 11.24 -5.52 22.51
N ASP A 35 10.85 -4.78 21.48
CA ASP A 35 9.76 -3.82 21.47
C ASP A 35 9.00 -3.85 20.13
N ASN A 36 7.75 -3.37 20.13
CA ASN A 36 6.93 -3.25 18.93
C ASN A 36 7.41 -2.07 18.06
N ARG A 37 8.05 -2.41 16.95
CA ARG A 37 8.65 -1.45 16.00
C ARG A 37 7.72 -1.15 14.82
N GLY A 38 6.66 -1.92 14.66
CA GLY A 38 5.65 -1.78 13.62
C GLY A 38 5.98 -2.53 12.34
N THR A 39 4.95 -2.77 11.52
CA THR A 39 4.99 -3.63 10.33
C THR A 39 6.11 -3.30 9.35
N TYR A 40 6.38 -2.01 9.11
CA TYR A 40 7.42 -1.60 8.17
C TYR A 40 8.82 -2.03 8.62
N GLU A 41 9.20 -1.74 9.87
CA GLU A 41 10.49 -2.12 10.43
C GLU A 41 10.65 -3.65 10.45
N THR A 42 9.58 -4.34 10.84
CA THR A 42 9.53 -5.81 10.85
C THR A 42 9.71 -6.40 9.44
N ARG A 43 9.06 -5.85 8.42
CA ARG A 43 9.25 -6.27 7.02
C ARG A 43 10.66 -6.01 6.53
N LEU A 44 11.28 -4.88 6.89
CA LEU A 44 12.68 -4.62 6.54
C LEU A 44 13.65 -5.60 7.23
N ASP A 45 13.42 -5.94 8.49
CA ASP A 45 14.22 -6.95 9.20
C ASP A 45 14.06 -8.34 8.57
N LEU A 46 12.84 -8.73 8.21
CA LEU A 46 12.56 -9.95 7.45
C LEU A 46 13.30 -9.99 6.11
N ILE A 47 13.33 -8.88 5.35
CA ILE A 47 14.09 -8.79 4.10
C ILE A 47 15.59 -9.02 4.34
N ARG A 48 16.17 -8.34 5.34
CA ARG A 48 17.61 -8.47 5.66
C ARG A 48 18.01 -9.87 6.10
N ARG A 49 17.12 -10.57 6.81
CA ARG A 49 17.37 -11.93 7.30
C ARG A 49 17.07 -13.02 6.28
N SER A 50 16.33 -12.70 5.22
CA SER A 50 15.94 -13.67 4.19
C SER A 50 17.13 -14.09 3.33
N LEU A 51 17.24 -15.40 3.09
CA LEU A 51 18.33 -15.99 2.31
C LEU A 51 17.89 -16.45 0.91
N GLY A 52 16.58 -16.57 0.67
CA GLY A 52 16.06 -17.01 -0.62
C GLY A 52 16.27 -15.97 -1.73
N ASP A 53 16.28 -16.44 -2.98
CA ASP A 53 16.38 -15.57 -4.16
C ASP A 53 15.12 -14.71 -4.36
N TYR A 54 13.98 -15.22 -3.88
CA TYR A 54 12.69 -14.55 -3.88
C TYR A 54 12.14 -14.43 -2.45
N ILE A 55 11.45 -13.32 -2.20
CA ILE A 55 10.74 -13.05 -0.96
C ILE A 55 9.24 -13.04 -1.25
N LEU A 56 8.50 -13.74 -0.40
CA LEU A 56 7.04 -13.71 -0.32
C LEU A 56 6.67 -13.27 1.09
N PHE A 57 5.71 -12.35 1.19
CA PHE A 57 5.16 -11.93 2.47
C PHE A 57 3.87 -12.69 2.74
N LEU A 58 3.71 -13.14 3.99
CA LEU A 58 2.50 -13.78 4.50
C LEU A 58 2.20 -13.14 5.85
N ASP A 59 1.08 -12.42 5.94
CA ASP A 59 0.65 -11.81 7.19
C ASP A 59 0.20 -12.92 8.17
N SER A 60 0.38 -12.69 9.48
CA SER A 60 0.23 -13.74 10.51
C SER A 60 -1.21 -14.21 10.72
N ASP A 61 -2.20 -13.45 10.27
CA ASP A 61 -3.62 -13.82 10.31
C ASP A 61 -4.12 -14.45 9.00
N ASP A 62 -3.25 -14.59 8.00
CA ASP A 62 -3.56 -15.12 6.68
C ASP A 62 -2.94 -16.51 6.42
N MET A 63 -3.21 -17.08 5.24
CA MET A 63 -2.62 -18.35 4.79
C MET A 63 -2.57 -18.44 3.26
N TYR A 64 -1.89 -19.45 2.72
CA TYR A 64 -2.02 -19.78 1.30
C TYR A 64 -3.37 -20.46 1.03
N ALA A 65 -3.96 -20.14 -0.12
CA ALA A 65 -5.27 -20.66 -0.52
C ALA A 65 -5.23 -22.12 -1.00
N SER A 66 -4.04 -22.67 -1.24
CA SER A 66 -3.87 -24.08 -1.60
C SER A 66 -2.53 -24.65 -1.09
N PRO A 67 -2.43 -25.97 -0.81
CA PRO A 67 -1.18 -26.61 -0.39
C PRO A 67 -0.07 -26.55 -1.44
N ASP A 68 -0.42 -26.43 -2.72
CA ASP A 68 0.50 -26.38 -3.85
C ASP A 68 0.85 -24.95 -4.30
N ALA A 69 0.39 -23.91 -3.58
CA ALA A 69 0.57 -22.50 -3.94
C ALA A 69 2.05 -22.15 -4.19
N LEU A 70 2.95 -22.52 -3.28
CA LEU A 70 4.39 -22.28 -3.43
C LEU A 70 4.99 -23.03 -4.63
N GLN A 71 4.52 -24.25 -4.92
CA GLN A 71 4.99 -25.03 -6.07
C GLN A 71 4.56 -24.38 -7.39
N LYS A 72 3.32 -23.89 -7.47
CA LYS A 72 2.82 -23.12 -8.63
C LYS A 72 3.61 -21.85 -8.86
N MET A 73 3.86 -21.07 -7.80
CA MET A 73 4.67 -19.85 -7.87
C MET A 73 6.09 -20.15 -8.34
N HIS A 74 6.74 -21.16 -7.75
CA HIS A 74 8.09 -21.58 -8.13
C HIS A 74 8.17 -21.98 -9.61
N LYS A 75 7.19 -22.75 -10.11
CA LYS A 75 7.11 -23.14 -11.52
C LYS A 75 7.03 -21.92 -12.44
N ALA A 76 6.16 -20.97 -12.14
CA ALA A 76 5.97 -19.76 -12.94
C ALA A 76 7.22 -18.85 -12.95
N ILE A 77 7.85 -18.68 -11.79
CA ILE A 77 9.11 -17.91 -11.66
C ILE A 77 10.22 -18.57 -12.48
N SER A 78 10.41 -19.87 -12.32
CA SER A 78 11.50 -20.62 -12.95
C SER A 78 11.38 -20.65 -14.47
N SER A 79 10.16 -20.81 -15.01
CA SER A 79 9.93 -20.81 -16.45
C SER A 79 10.15 -19.43 -17.08
N GLY A 80 9.79 -18.36 -16.37
CA GLY A 80 9.81 -17.00 -16.88
C GLY A 80 11.11 -16.22 -16.59
N ARG A 81 11.97 -16.71 -15.68
CA ARG A 81 13.06 -15.94 -15.07
C ARG A 81 12.55 -14.56 -14.62
N LEU A 82 11.46 -14.57 -13.85
CA LEU A 82 10.73 -13.36 -13.49
C LEU A 82 11.46 -12.60 -12.39
N ASP A 83 11.46 -11.28 -12.42
CA ASP A 83 11.87 -10.47 -11.28
C ASP A 83 10.74 -10.36 -10.26
N ILE A 84 9.50 -10.29 -10.76
CA ILE A 84 8.29 -10.25 -9.94
C ILE A 84 7.26 -11.19 -10.56
N LEU A 85 6.73 -12.11 -9.75
CA LEU A 85 5.49 -12.81 -10.06
C LEU A 85 4.35 -12.14 -9.30
N VAL A 86 3.32 -11.69 -10.03
CA VAL A 86 2.07 -11.20 -9.47
C VAL A 86 1.07 -12.34 -9.48
N PHE A 87 0.39 -12.56 -8.36
CA PHE A 87 -0.75 -13.47 -8.24
C PHE A 87 -1.89 -12.78 -7.50
N ASN A 88 -3.00 -13.49 -7.28
CA ASN A 88 -4.19 -12.91 -6.68
C ASN A 88 -4.45 -13.47 -5.28
N ALA A 89 -5.44 -12.88 -4.61
CA ALA A 89 -5.93 -13.34 -3.33
C ALA A 89 -7.42 -13.66 -3.37
N THR A 90 -7.91 -14.32 -2.33
CA THR A 90 -9.33 -14.53 -2.10
C THR A 90 -9.70 -14.39 -0.63
N ARG A 91 -10.99 -14.17 -0.37
CA ARG A 91 -11.60 -14.15 0.97
C ARG A 91 -12.47 -15.38 1.24
N SER A 92 -12.56 -16.32 0.29
CA SER A 92 -13.37 -17.54 0.43
C SER A 92 -12.57 -18.74 -0.09
N MET A 93 -12.38 -19.74 0.76
CA MET A 93 -11.78 -21.02 0.37
C MET A 93 -12.78 -21.89 -0.40
N GLU A 94 -14.08 -21.76 -0.13
CA GLU A 94 -15.14 -22.54 -0.79
C GLU A 94 -15.40 -22.03 -2.21
N VAL A 95 -15.40 -20.71 -2.39
CA VAL A 95 -15.61 -20.07 -3.69
C VAL A 95 -14.47 -19.08 -3.93
N PRO A 96 -13.27 -19.57 -4.31
CA PRO A 96 -12.12 -18.72 -4.55
C PRO A 96 -12.42 -17.74 -5.69
N ARG A 97 -12.50 -16.46 -5.34
CA ARG A 97 -12.60 -15.35 -6.29
C ARG A 97 -11.42 -14.40 -6.11
N PRO A 98 -10.75 -14.00 -7.21
CA PRO A 98 -9.78 -12.91 -7.22
C PRO A 98 -10.31 -11.66 -6.49
N LEU A 99 -9.52 -11.11 -5.59
CA LEU A 99 -9.82 -9.82 -4.96
C LEU A 99 -9.54 -8.65 -5.91
N GLU A 100 -8.46 -8.75 -6.68
CA GLU A 100 -8.05 -7.69 -7.59
C GLU A 100 -8.46 -8.02 -9.02
N SER A 101 -9.13 -7.07 -9.68
CA SER A 101 -9.37 -7.14 -11.11
C SER A 101 -8.14 -6.61 -11.85
N LEU A 102 -7.29 -7.52 -12.31
CA LEU A 102 -6.02 -7.21 -12.97
C LEU A 102 -6.14 -7.07 -14.49
N GLY A 103 -7.36 -6.93 -15.03
CA GLY A 103 -7.61 -6.81 -16.48
C GLY A 103 -7.05 -5.55 -17.17
N CYS A 104 -6.43 -4.63 -16.44
CA CYS A 104 -5.65 -3.53 -17.01
C CYS A 104 -4.19 -3.90 -17.30
N LEU A 105 -3.74 -5.08 -16.86
CA LEU A 105 -2.44 -5.63 -17.19
C LEU A 105 -2.55 -6.31 -18.55
N VAL A 106 -1.56 -6.08 -19.41
CA VAL A 106 -1.48 -6.66 -20.74
C VAL A 106 -0.38 -7.71 -20.72
N VAL A 107 -0.69 -8.93 -21.11
CA VAL A 107 0.28 -10.01 -21.28
C VAL A 107 0.79 -9.97 -22.72
N GLY A 108 2.10 -9.88 -22.90
CA GLY A 108 2.76 -9.96 -24.19
C GLY A 108 2.89 -11.41 -24.69
N ASP A 109 3.30 -11.56 -25.95
CA ASP A 109 3.45 -12.87 -26.61
C ASP A 109 4.52 -13.76 -25.94
N ASP A 110 5.46 -13.16 -25.21
CA ASP A 110 6.49 -13.85 -24.43
C ASP A 110 6.01 -14.30 -23.04
N GLY A 111 4.73 -14.09 -22.72
CA GLY A 111 4.12 -14.42 -21.43
C GLY A 111 4.48 -13.45 -20.30
N LEU A 112 5.22 -12.37 -20.59
CA LEU A 112 5.51 -11.32 -19.63
C LEU A 112 4.44 -10.23 -19.68
N LEU A 113 4.29 -9.50 -18.59
CA LEU A 113 3.45 -8.31 -18.56
C LEU A 113 4.14 -7.13 -19.24
N ASP A 114 3.36 -6.33 -19.99
CA ASP A 114 3.80 -5.01 -20.46
C ASP A 114 4.18 -4.13 -19.26
N LEU A 115 5.47 -3.83 -19.11
CA LEU A 115 5.98 -3.05 -17.98
C LEU A 115 5.34 -1.67 -17.91
N GLN A 116 4.97 -1.07 -19.04
CA GLN A 116 4.31 0.24 -19.03
C GLN A 116 2.88 0.14 -18.47
N ALA A 117 2.12 -0.90 -18.82
CA ALA A 117 0.84 -1.20 -18.19
C ALA A 117 0.99 -1.50 -16.69
N VAL A 118 1.99 -2.30 -16.29
CA VAL A 118 2.25 -2.63 -14.88
C VAL A 118 2.59 -1.38 -14.07
N ARG A 119 3.56 -0.57 -14.52
CA ARG A 119 3.99 0.65 -13.84
C ARG A 119 2.85 1.68 -13.77
N ARG A 120 2.07 1.85 -14.85
CA ARG A 120 0.86 2.70 -14.84
C ARG A 120 -0.19 2.18 -13.87
N CYS A 121 -0.42 0.86 -13.80
CA CYS A 121 -1.36 0.28 -12.84
C CYS A 121 -0.91 0.54 -11.40
N ALA A 122 0.37 0.33 -11.11
CA ALA A 122 0.94 0.52 -9.78
C ALA A 122 0.96 1.98 -9.32
N LEU A 123 1.28 2.91 -10.21
CA LEU A 123 1.31 4.35 -9.90
C LEU A 123 -0.09 4.97 -9.85
N ASN A 124 -1.01 4.52 -10.72
CA ASN A 124 -2.31 5.19 -10.92
C ASN A 124 -3.49 4.44 -10.29
N THR A 125 -3.23 3.35 -9.56
CA THR A 125 -4.23 2.61 -8.77
C THR A 125 -3.62 2.07 -7.47
N TYR A 126 -4.45 1.44 -6.63
CA TYR A 126 -4.00 0.69 -5.46
C TYR A 126 -3.94 -0.83 -5.67
N LYS A 127 -4.30 -1.31 -6.86
CA LYS A 127 -4.43 -2.74 -7.17
C LYS A 127 -3.11 -3.51 -7.04
N MET A 128 -1.99 -2.80 -7.13
CA MET A 128 -0.65 -3.37 -7.03
C MET A 128 0.03 -3.09 -5.69
N ASN A 129 -0.64 -2.46 -4.73
CA ASN A 129 -0.04 -2.09 -3.44
C ASN A 129 0.40 -3.31 -2.63
N SER A 130 -0.48 -4.31 -2.50
CA SER A 130 -0.23 -5.44 -1.59
C SER A 130 1.06 -6.17 -1.94
N LEU A 131 1.94 -6.32 -0.96
CA LEU A 131 3.13 -7.17 -1.07
C LEU A 131 2.81 -8.66 -1.05
N CYS A 132 1.74 -9.03 -0.35
CA CYS A 132 1.43 -10.42 -0.03
C CYS A 132 1.02 -11.24 -1.26
N TYR A 133 0.61 -10.58 -2.35
CA TYR A 133 0.20 -11.24 -3.59
C TYR A 133 1.30 -11.17 -4.66
N LYS A 134 2.56 -11.13 -4.22
CA LYS A 134 3.74 -11.08 -5.08
C LYS A 134 4.85 -11.97 -4.53
N ALA A 135 5.56 -12.60 -5.45
CA ALA A 135 6.90 -13.11 -5.19
C ALA A 135 7.90 -12.15 -5.85
N VAL A 136 8.78 -11.56 -5.05
CA VAL A 136 9.69 -10.47 -5.49
C VAL A 136 11.13 -10.94 -5.36
N ARG A 137 11.92 -10.78 -6.42
CA ARG A 137 13.36 -11.05 -6.37
C ARG A 137 14.00 -10.19 -5.28
N ARG A 138 14.77 -10.81 -4.39
CA ARG A 138 15.19 -10.21 -3.12
C ARG A 138 15.98 -8.90 -3.27
N ASP A 139 16.81 -8.80 -4.30
CA ASP A 139 17.61 -7.61 -4.61
C ASP A 139 16.74 -6.37 -4.93
N LEU A 140 15.54 -6.56 -5.49
CA LEU A 140 14.61 -5.46 -5.79
C LEU A 140 14.00 -4.82 -4.53
N LEU A 141 14.07 -5.51 -3.39
CA LEU A 141 13.58 -4.99 -2.10
C LEU A 141 14.65 -4.23 -1.32
N GLY A 142 15.91 -4.21 -1.77
CA GLY A 142 17.03 -3.57 -1.06
C GLY A 142 16.87 -2.05 -0.91
N TRP A 143 16.27 -1.39 -1.90
CA TRP A 143 16.07 0.07 -1.91
C TRP A 143 15.16 0.55 -0.76
N SER A 144 14.25 -0.30 -0.32
CA SER A 144 13.33 -0.03 0.79
C SER A 144 14.01 0.39 2.09
N VAL A 145 15.25 -0.04 2.28
CA VAL A 145 16.08 0.27 3.45
C VAL A 145 16.63 1.71 3.37
N GLU A 146 16.71 2.30 2.18
CA GLU A 146 17.30 3.62 1.93
C GLU A 146 16.30 4.78 2.12
N ALA A 147 15.00 4.50 2.25
CA ALA A 147 13.96 5.52 2.38
C ALA A 147 14.09 6.39 3.67
N GLY A 148 14.91 5.97 4.64
CA GLY A 148 15.39 6.83 5.73
C GLY A 148 14.35 7.33 6.73
N ARG A 149 13.11 6.82 6.66
CA ARG A 149 12.00 7.21 7.53
C ARG A 149 11.09 6.00 7.82
N ARG A 150 10.67 5.86 9.08
CA ARG A 150 9.63 4.89 9.49
C ARG A 150 8.28 5.26 8.87
N VAL A 151 7.57 4.27 8.34
CA VAL A 151 6.24 4.39 7.74
C VAL A 151 5.29 3.44 8.48
N ASP A 152 4.23 3.97 9.09
CA ASP A 152 3.25 3.13 9.81
C ASP A 152 2.02 2.80 8.95
N MET A 153 1.83 3.50 7.83
CA MET A 153 0.74 3.29 6.88
C MET A 153 1.26 3.35 5.45
N CYS A 154 0.78 2.47 4.57
CA CYS A 154 1.17 2.38 3.15
C CYS A 154 2.61 1.92 2.93
N GLU A 155 3.18 1.23 3.90
CA GLU A 155 4.47 0.59 3.78
C GLU A 155 4.46 -0.50 2.70
N ASP A 156 3.34 -1.22 2.56
CA ASP A 156 3.12 -2.20 1.49
C ASP A 156 3.25 -1.56 0.10
N ARG A 157 2.59 -0.43 -0.12
CA ARG A 157 2.67 0.36 -1.36
C ARG A 157 4.09 0.83 -1.62
N LEU A 158 4.78 1.37 -0.61
CA LEU A 158 6.16 1.83 -0.74
C LEU A 158 7.06 0.69 -1.23
N LEU A 159 7.01 -0.45 -0.55
CA LEU A 159 7.85 -1.62 -0.86
C LEU A 159 7.49 -2.22 -2.23
N SER A 160 6.21 -2.49 -2.46
CA SER A 160 5.72 -3.16 -3.67
C SER A 160 5.92 -2.32 -4.92
N VAL A 161 5.53 -1.04 -4.89
CA VAL A 161 5.63 -0.17 -6.06
C VAL A 161 7.09 0.17 -6.35
N SER A 162 7.95 0.33 -5.32
CA SER A 162 9.39 0.54 -5.54
C SER A 162 10.04 -0.65 -6.25
N ALA A 163 9.69 -1.88 -5.88
CA ALA A 163 10.15 -3.08 -6.58
C ALA A 163 9.64 -3.10 -8.04
N ILE A 164 8.35 -2.81 -8.26
CA ILE A 164 7.75 -2.75 -9.61
C ILE A 164 8.43 -1.71 -10.52
N LEU A 165 8.79 -0.55 -9.98
CA LEU A 165 9.46 0.51 -10.75
C LEU A 165 10.87 0.11 -11.20
N THR A 166 11.45 -0.91 -10.57
CA THR A 166 12.83 -1.38 -10.82
C THR A 166 12.87 -2.69 -11.61
N ALA A 167 11.78 -3.46 -11.58
CA ALA A 167 11.68 -4.74 -12.28
C ALA A 167 11.66 -4.58 -13.82
N ASP A 168 12.26 -5.56 -14.49
CA ASP A 168 12.31 -5.69 -15.95
C ASP A 168 11.46 -6.87 -16.45
N ARG A 169 11.26 -7.89 -15.63
CA ARG A 169 10.50 -9.10 -15.99
C ARG A 169 9.39 -9.35 -14.98
N VAL A 170 8.17 -8.93 -15.31
CA VAL A 170 7.00 -9.15 -14.45
C VAL A 170 6.10 -10.17 -15.10
N GLY A 171 5.73 -11.22 -14.36
CA GLY A 171 4.76 -12.23 -14.81
C GLY A 171 3.47 -12.16 -14.02
N LEU A 172 2.40 -12.72 -14.59
CA LEU A 172 1.09 -12.84 -13.96
C LEU A 172 0.68 -14.31 -13.90
N LEU A 173 0.39 -14.78 -12.69
CA LEU A 173 -0.35 -16.00 -12.43
C LEU A 173 -1.66 -15.59 -11.77
N ASP A 174 -2.70 -15.32 -12.57
CA ASP A 174 -3.98 -14.78 -12.08
C ASP A 174 -4.85 -15.84 -11.37
N GLU A 175 -4.22 -16.56 -10.43
CA GLU A 175 -4.85 -17.49 -9.51
C GLU A 175 -4.90 -16.86 -8.11
N PRO A 176 -6.02 -17.04 -7.36
CA PRO A 176 -6.11 -16.58 -5.98
C PRO A 176 -5.32 -17.52 -5.05
N LEU A 177 -4.00 -17.40 -5.04
CA LEU A 177 -3.11 -18.27 -4.25
C LEU A 177 -2.95 -17.83 -2.79
N TYR A 178 -3.43 -16.65 -2.44
CA TYR A 178 -3.40 -16.11 -1.09
C TYR A 178 -4.80 -16.06 -0.48
N PHE A 179 -4.97 -16.54 0.75
CA PHE A 179 -6.22 -16.42 1.50
C PHE A 179 -6.11 -15.28 2.50
N TYR A 180 -6.83 -14.20 2.20
CA TYR A 180 -6.95 -13.02 3.07
C TYR A 180 -8.09 -13.22 4.06
N ARG A 181 -7.75 -13.49 5.32
CA ARG A 181 -8.71 -13.69 6.39
C ARG A 181 -9.29 -12.34 6.83
N LYS A 182 -10.62 -12.26 6.90
CA LYS A 182 -11.28 -11.05 7.39
C LYS A 182 -11.16 -10.97 8.93
N ASN A 183 -10.25 -10.14 9.42
CA ASN A 183 -10.13 -9.86 10.86
C ASN A 183 -10.83 -8.54 11.25
N GLU A 184 -11.94 -8.61 12.00
CA GLU A 184 -12.72 -7.44 12.43
C GLU A 184 -11.94 -6.46 13.32
N GLU A 185 -10.88 -6.93 13.96
CA GLU A 185 -10.03 -6.11 14.82
C GLU A 185 -8.88 -5.42 14.07
N SER A 186 -8.78 -5.60 12.74
CA SER A 186 -7.71 -5.06 11.91
C SER A 186 -7.49 -3.56 12.13
N VAL A 187 -6.20 -3.19 12.26
CA VAL A 187 -5.71 -1.82 12.45
C VAL A 187 -6.23 -0.88 11.36
N THR A 188 -6.36 -1.36 10.13
CA THR A 188 -6.85 -0.58 8.98
C THR A 188 -8.30 -0.09 9.14
N ARG A 189 -9.09 -0.65 10.07
CA ARG A 189 -10.50 -0.27 10.29
C ARG A 189 -10.72 0.66 11.47
N LYS A 190 -9.72 0.92 12.32
CA LYS A 190 -9.91 1.64 13.59
C LYS A 190 -9.12 2.96 13.60
N ARG A 191 -9.87 4.05 13.35
CA ARG A 191 -9.48 5.48 13.46
C ARG A 191 -8.58 6.05 12.35
N PHE A 192 -8.98 7.21 11.86
CA PHE A 192 -8.11 8.12 11.09
C PHE A 192 -7.13 8.78 12.05
N TYR A 193 -5.84 8.58 11.83
CA TYR A 193 -4.78 9.31 12.49
C TYR A 193 -4.13 10.25 11.49
N VAL A 194 -3.97 11.52 11.87
CA VAL A 194 -3.30 12.55 11.04
C VAL A 194 -1.91 12.08 10.59
N ARG A 195 -1.22 11.27 11.40
CA ARG A 195 0.05 10.66 11.02
C ARG A 195 -0.03 9.75 9.79
N PHE A 196 -1.11 8.99 9.61
CA PHE A 196 -1.28 8.12 8.43
C PHE A 196 -1.38 8.93 7.14
N PHE A 197 -1.95 10.12 7.22
CA PHE A 197 -1.93 11.05 6.12
C PHE A 197 -0.49 11.42 5.75
N PHE A 198 0.35 11.80 6.74
CA PHE A 198 1.76 12.13 6.49
C PHE A 198 2.58 10.95 5.96
N ASP A 199 2.24 9.72 6.36
CA ASP A 199 2.88 8.53 5.82
C ASP A 199 2.51 8.32 4.34
N GLN A 200 1.23 8.41 3.99
CA GLN A 200 0.77 8.36 2.61
C GLN A 200 1.43 9.45 1.76
N MET A 201 1.46 10.69 2.26
CA MET A 201 2.15 11.83 1.66
C MET A 201 3.61 11.53 1.33
N PHE A 202 4.35 11.03 2.32
CA PHE A 202 5.74 10.66 2.17
C PHE A 202 5.93 9.54 1.13
N VAL A 203 5.09 8.50 1.18
CA VAL A 203 5.15 7.37 0.25
C VAL A 203 4.88 7.82 -1.18
N ASP A 204 3.82 8.59 -1.44
CA ASP A 204 3.50 9.04 -2.79
C ASP A 204 4.54 10.04 -3.32
N SER A 205 5.09 10.92 -2.47
CA SER A 205 6.22 11.80 -2.84
C SER A 205 7.43 11.01 -3.31
N THR A 206 7.75 9.97 -2.55
CA THR A 206 8.89 9.10 -2.79
C THR A 206 8.72 8.33 -4.11
N LEU A 207 7.53 7.75 -4.33
CA LEU A 207 7.20 7.04 -5.56
C LEU A 207 7.11 7.98 -6.78
N CYS A 208 6.58 9.20 -6.61
CA CYS A 208 6.59 10.24 -7.65
C CYS A 208 8.01 10.56 -8.10
N ALA A 209 8.89 10.88 -7.16
CA ALA A 209 10.28 11.25 -7.45
C ALA A 209 11.01 10.13 -8.20
N ARG A 210 10.80 8.87 -7.78
CA ARG A 210 11.38 7.70 -8.42
C ARG A 210 10.84 7.49 -9.83
N ALA A 211 9.51 7.50 -9.98
CA ALA A 211 8.85 7.29 -11.27
C ALA A 211 9.30 8.34 -12.30
N ARG A 212 9.47 9.60 -11.88
CA ARG A 212 10.01 10.65 -12.75
C ARG A 212 11.46 10.47 -13.12
N SER A 213 12.29 10.09 -12.16
CA SER A 213 13.72 9.81 -12.43
C SER A 213 13.86 8.66 -13.45
N ALA A 214 12.87 7.76 -13.51
CA ALA A 214 12.75 6.72 -14.52
C ALA A 214 11.98 7.13 -15.79
N GLY A 215 11.61 8.41 -15.96
CA GLY A 215 10.93 8.93 -17.15
C GLY A 215 9.46 8.51 -17.31
N LEU A 216 8.79 8.09 -16.24
CA LEU A 216 7.41 7.60 -16.29
C LEU A 216 6.37 8.72 -16.13
N ASP A 217 5.20 8.54 -16.75
CA ASP A 217 4.05 9.44 -16.56
C ASP A 217 3.45 9.26 -15.16
N VAL A 218 3.61 10.29 -14.33
CA VAL A 218 3.06 10.39 -12.97
C VAL A 218 1.73 11.15 -12.92
N SER A 219 1.14 11.52 -14.07
CA SER A 219 -0.09 12.31 -14.11
C SER A 219 -1.29 11.64 -13.45
N GLY A 220 -1.31 10.30 -13.39
CA GLY A 220 -2.37 9.58 -12.69
C GLY A 220 -2.15 9.51 -11.18
N LEU A 221 -0.90 9.52 -10.70
CA LEU A 221 -0.57 9.57 -9.28
C LEU A 221 -1.08 10.88 -8.66
N TYR A 222 -0.82 12.03 -9.29
CA TYR A 222 -1.38 13.31 -8.82
C TYR A 222 -2.90 13.35 -8.77
N ARG A 223 -3.58 12.62 -9.67
CA ARG A 223 -5.05 12.53 -9.63
C ARG A 223 -5.53 11.72 -8.43
N MET A 224 -4.80 10.67 -8.05
CA MET A 224 -5.10 9.89 -6.85
C MET A 224 -4.85 10.73 -5.61
N ASP A 225 -3.72 11.42 -5.55
CA ASP A 225 -3.33 12.27 -4.42
C ASP A 225 -4.36 13.39 -4.22
N GLN A 226 -4.80 14.04 -5.30
CA GLN A 226 -5.89 15.02 -5.26
C GLN A 226 -7.18 14.47 -4.65
N LYS A 227 -7.53 13.20 -4.93
CA LYS A 227 -8.71 12.54 -4.36
C LYS A 227 -8.50 12.21 -2.88
N LEU A 228 -7.34 11.68 -2.52
CA LEU A 228 -6.97 11.37 -1.13
C LEU A 228 -7.01 12.63 -0.27
N MET A 229 -6.29 13.68 -0.68
CA MET A 229 -6.30 15.00 -0.04
C MET A 229 -7.73 15.47 0.25
N CYS A 230 -8.64 15.36 -0.72
CA CYS A 230 -10.04 15.73 -0.51
C CYS A 230 -10.79 14.78 0.44
N SER A 231 -10.49 13.48 0.40
CA SER A 231 -11.08 12.47 1.27
C SER A 231 -10.69 12.71 2.73
N ASP A 232 -9.42 12.94 2.99
CA ASP A 232 -8.87 13.13 4.34
C ASP A 232 -9.35 14.43 4.96
N LEU A 233 -9.42 15.51 4.17
CA LEU A 233 -10.04 16.76 4.60
C LEU A 233 -11.51 16.57 4.99
N ARG A 234 -12.28 15.80 4.21
CA ARG A 234 -13.68 15.52 4.58
C ARG A 234 -13.77 14.68 5.84
N LEU A 235 -12.90 13.70 6.01
CA LEU A 235 -12.88 12.86 7.20
C LEU A 235 -12.61 13.69 8.45
N CYS A 236 -11.61 14.58 8.40
CA CYS A 236 -11.35 15.56 9.45
C CYS A 236 -12.56 16.47 9.68
N ALA A 237 -13.22 16.92 8.60
CA ALA A 237 -14.38 17.79 8.71
C ALA A 237 -15.60 17.08 9.32
N THR A 238 -15.69 15.74 9.23
CA THR A 238 -16.78 14.95 9.86
C THR A 238 -16.64 14.79 11.37
N ALA A 239 -15.52 15.22 11.97
CA ALA A 239 -15.36 15.26 13.42
C ALA A 239 -16.45 16.15 14.10
N PRO A 240 -16.74 15.96 15.40
CA PRO A 240 -17.75 16.73 16.14
C PRO A 240 -17.59 18.24 15.95
N LYS A 241 -18.70 18.99 16.07
CA LYS A 241 -18.69 20.46 16.00
C LYS A 241 -17.95 21.04 17.23
N SER A 242 -16.65 21.24 17.11
CA SER A 242 -15.82 21.91 18.12
C SER A 242 -14.77 22.77 17.42
N ASP A 243 -14.31 23.84 18.07
CA ASP A 243 -13.23 24.71 17.54
C ASP A 243 -11.95 23.90 17.28
N ARG A 244 -11.70 22.88 18.11
CA ARG A 244 -10.61 21.90 17.93
C ARG A 244 -10.65 21.18 16.58
N SER A 245 -11.83 20.95 16.00
CA SER A 245 -11.96 20.29 14.69
C SER A 245 -11.49 21.20 13.56
N LEU A 246 -11.65 22.52 13.70
CA LEU A 246 -11.14 23.50 12.75
C LEU A 246 -9.62 23.66 12.92
N GLU A 247 -9.11 23.68 14.14
CA GLU A 247 -7.66 23.71 14.41
C GLU A 247 -6.92 22.53 13.76
N VAL A 248 -7.42 21.30 13.95
CA VAL A 248 -6.84 20.10 13.32
C VAL A 248 -6.92 20.15 11.80
N PHE A 249 -8.00 20.69 11.25
CA PHE A 249 -8.16 20.86 9.80
C PHE A 249 -7.16 21.88 9.24
N ASP A 250 -6.90 22.96 9.97
CA ASP A 250 -5.94 24.00 9.59
C ASP A 250 -4.50 23.50 9.66
N GLU A 251 -4.15 22.75 10.71
CA GLU A 251 -2.85 22.09 10.85
C GLU A 251 -2.60 21.10 9.71
N LEU A 252 -3.61 20.29 9.38
CA LEU A 252 -3.55 19.35 8.26
C LEU A 252 -3.35 20.10 6.95
N LEU A 253 -4.16 21.13 6.65
CA LEU A 253 -4.01 21.93 5.43
C LEU A 253 -2.65 22.62 5.33
N GLY A 254 -2.11 23.13 6.44
CA GLY A 254 -0.79 23.75 6.49
C GLY A 254 0.30 22.75 6.14
N SER A 255 0.29 21.60 6.81
CA SER A 255 1.24 20.52 6.58
C SER A 255 1.10 19.93 5.17
N MET A 256 -0.14 19.83 4.67
CA MET A 256 -0.44 19.48 3.28
C MET A 256 0.28 20.36 2.28
N ARG A 257 0.21 21.68 2.48
CA ARG A 257 0.86 22.65 1.58
C ARG A 257 2.38 22.68 1.74
N ALA A 258 2.93 22.13 2.82
CA ALA A 258 4.35 22.10 3.08
C ALA A 258 5.06 20.97 2.31
N GLU A 259 4.41 19.82 2.12
CA GLU A 259 5.04 18.67 1.46
C GLU A 259 5.29 18.88 -0.04
N PRO A 260 6.47 18.47 -0.57
CA PRO A 260 6.84 18.65 -1.97
C PRO A 260 5.84 18.08 -2.96
N PHE A 261 5.41 16.81 -2.78
CA PHE A 261 4.48 16.18 -3.72
C PHE A 261 3.10 16.84 -3.69
N ALA A 262 2.66 17.37 -2.54
CA ALA A 262 1.35 18.00 -2.46
C ALA A 262 1.36 19.37 -3.15
N ARG A 263 2.43 20.17 -3.02
CA ARG A 263 2.60 21.39 -3.83
C ARG A 263 2.53 21.10 -5.30
N GLU A 264 3.15 19.99 -5.70
CA GLU A 264 3.19 19.55 -7.07
C GLU A 264 1.85 19.00 -7.58
N ALA A 265 1.19 18.15 -6.80
CA ALA A 265 -0.15 17.64 -7.07
C ALA A 265 -1.16 18.79 -7.19
N LEU A 266 -1.02 19.83 -6.36
CA LEU A 266 -1.81 21.06 -6.45
C LEU A 266 -1.44 21.91 -7.68
N GLY A 267 -0.21 21.82 -8.18
CA GLY A 267 0.24 22.46 -9.43
C GLY A 267 -0.38 21.84 -10.68
N VAL A 268 -0.74 20.55 -10.64
CA VAL A 268 -1.38 19.85 -11.75
C VAL A 268 -2.84 20.30 -11.91
N ARG A 269 -3.28 20.50 -13.16
CA ARG A 269 -4.68 20.84 -13.44
C ARG A 269 -5.60 19.75 -12.91
N PRO A 270 -6.63 20.09 -12.10
CA PRO A 270 -7.63 19.14 -11.64
C PRO A 270 -8.15 18.33 -12.82
N SER A 271 -8.00 17.01 -12.76
CA SER A 271 -8.41 16.17 -13.90
C SER A 271 -9.93 16.21 -14.06
N ARG A 272 -10.39 16.05 -15.30
CA ARG A 272 -11.83 15.85 -15.60
C ARG A 272 -12.43 14.60 -14.90
N ARG A 273 -11.60 13.76 -14.27
CA ARG A 273 -12.01 12.56 -13.50
C ARG A 273 -12.14 12.80 -11.99
N LEU A 274 -11.87 14.01 -11.49
CA LEU A 274 -12.26 14.39 -10.13
C LEU A 274 -13.77 14.63 -10.08
N ARG A 275 -14.39 14.25 -8.96
CA ARG A 275 -15.78 14.62 -8.72
C ARG A 275 -15.90 16.15 -8.57
N PRO A 276 -17.04 16.78 -8.91
CA PRO A 276 -17.18 18.24 -8.85
C PRO A 276 -16.78 18.85 -7.51
N ASP A 277 -17.12 18.15 -6.42
CA ASP A 277 -16.80 18.53 -5.05
C ASP A 277 -15.30 18.39 -4.70
N GLU A 278 -14.62 17.37 -5.21
CA GLU A 278 -13.16 17.24 -5.10
C GLU A 278 -12.45 18.33 -5.90
N ALA A 279 -12.89 18.57 -7.14
CA ALA A 279 -12.33 19.61 -7.99
C ALA A 279 -12.46 21.00 -7.37
N LEU A 280 -13.57 21.28 -6.69
CA LEU A 280 -13.78 22.52 -5.94
C LEU A 280 -12.81 22.64 -4.76
N LEU A 281 -12.66 21.58 -3.95
CA LEU A 281 -11.74 21.58 -2.80
C LEU A 281 -10.29 21.76 -3.25
N VAL A 282 -9.79 20.96 -4.21
CA VAL A 282 -8.44 21.11 -4.78
C VAL A 282 -8.26 22.52 -5.36
N GLY A 283 -9.25 23.00 -6.11
CA GLY A 283 -9.23 24.33 -6.71
C GLY A 283 -9.20 25.47 -5.69
N GLY A 284 -9.86 25.30 -4.55
CA GLY A 284 -9.84 26.25 -3.43
C GLY A 284 -8.52 26.20 -2.66
N ILE A 285 -7.98 25.01 -2.40
CA ILE A 285 -6.65 24.85 -1.78
C ILE A 285 -5.58 25.55 -2.64
N ARG A 286 -5.59 25.31 -3.95
CA ARG A 286 -4.65 25.92 -4.91
C ARG A 286 -4.75 27.44 -4.98
N ARG A 287 -5.95 28.00 -4.77
CA ARG A 287 -6.19 29.45 -4.76
C ARG A 287 -6.00 30.09 -3.38
N GLY A 288 -5.57 29.31 -2.38
CA GLY A 288 -5.36 29.83 -1.02
C GLY A 288 -6.65 30.24 -0.32
N TRP A 289 -7.78 29.58 -0.59
CA TRP A 289 -9.04 29.88 0.10
C TRP A 289 -8.88 29.73 1.63
N PRO A 290 -9.57 30.56 2.42
CA PRO A 290 -9.55 30.44 3.87
C PRO A 290 -9.97 29.05 4.32
N SER A 291 -9.29 28.51 5.32
CA SER A 291 -9.54 27.16 5.82
C SER A 291 -10.99 26.96 6.29
N ARG A 292 -11.60 27.98 6.93
CA ARG A 292 -13.03 28.01 7.28
C ARG A 292 -13.95 27.74 6.08
N VAL A 293 -13.62 28.29 4.90
CA VAL A 293 -14.41 28.07 3.68
C VAL A 293 -14.26 26.63 3.21
N LEU A 294 -13.03 26.12 3.16
CA LEU A 294 -12.75 24.73 2.76
C LEU A 294 -13.38 23.72 3.73
N TYR A 295 -13.35 24.01 5.03
CA TYR A 295 -13.97 23.19 6.08
C TYR A 295 -15.48 23.09 5.90
N VAL A 296 -16.16 24.22 5.69
CA VAL A 296 -17.62 24.26 5.46
C VAL A 296 -17.99 23.48 4.19
N LEU A 297 -17.22 23.65 3.10
CA LEU A 297 -17.43 22.89 1.86
C LEU A 297 -17.25 21.38 2.07
N ALA A 298 -16.14 20.97 2.68
CA ALA A 298 -15.86 19.56 2.96
C ALA A 298 -16.98 18.92 3.80
N ARG A 299 -17.47 19.63 4.82
CA ARG A 299 -18.62 19.23 5.64
C ARG A 299 -19.92 19.15 4.87
N GLY A 300 -20.25 20.16 4.08
CA GLY A 300 -21.46 20.18 3.26
C GLY A 300 -21.51 19.00 2.30
N PHE A 301 -20.40 18.70 1.63
CA PHE A 301 -20.31 17.54 0.75
C PHE A 301 -20.39 16.20 1.49
N ALA A 302 -19.82 16.10 2.69
CA ALA A 302 -19.94 14.89 3.51
C ALA A 302 -21.39 14.65 3.96
N ALA A 303 -22.10 15.71 4.37
CA ALA A 303 -23.51 15.63 4.76
C ALA A 303 -24.41 15.25 3.58
N ALA A 304 -24.24 15.90 2.42
CA ALA A 304 -25.02 15.60 1.22
C ALA A 304 -24.89 14.14 0.76
N LYS A 305 -23.70 13.54 0.90
CA LYS A 305 -23.48 12.13 0.53
C LYS A 305 -24.21 11.14 1.43
N ARG A 306 -24.41 11.47 2.71
CA ARG A 306 -25.20 10.63 3.63
C ARG A 306 -26.67 10.62 3.22
N LEU A 307 -27.22 11.79 2.89
CA LEU A 307 -28.62 11.96 2.48
C LEU A 307 -28.99 11.26 1.15
N VAL A 308 -28.01 10.92 0.31
CA VAL A 308 -28.22 10.22 -0.98
C VAL A 308 -27.98 8.71 -0.87
N ALA A 309 -27.37 8.26 0.24
CA ALA A 309 -27.09 6.85 0.49
C ALA A 309 -28.20 6.13 1.28
N ASP A 310 -29.10 6.89 1.91
CA ASP A 310 -30.33 6.45 2.57
C ASP A 310 -31.54 6.58 1.62
#